data_AF-A0A376Y1P0-F1
#
_entry.id   AF-A0A376Y1P0-F1
#
_cell.length_a   1.000
_cell.length_b   1.000
_cell.length_c   1.000
_cell.angle_alpha   90.00
_cell.angle_beta   90.00
_cell.angle_gamma   90.00
#
_symmetry.space_group_name_H-M   'P 1'
#
loop_
_entity.id
_entity.type
_entity.pdbx_description
1 polymer ?
#
loop_
_entity_poly.entity_id
_entity_poly.type
_entity_poly.pdbx_seq_one_letter_code
_entity_poly.pdbx_strand_id
1 'polypeptide(L)'
;MRDCRAAIAGAIYDDSLPEKGRGNVRWRTLIEQMLSRGGPRLYQKPAVTREGQVHHRELMCRIFDGNEEVSSAEYMPMVLQFGLSEEYDRLQISRLIPLLRYWPEENLAIQVTVESLIRPRFQRWLRDTLMQCEKSQRKRIIIELAEADVGQHISRYNLLFV
;
A
#
# COMPACT_ATOMS: atom_id res chain seq x y z
N MET A 1 12.48 19.92 10.00
CA MET A 1 11.26 20.37 9.31
C MET A 1 11.70 20.92 7.96
N ARG A 2 11.81 20.08 6.93
CA ARG A 2 12.19 20.48 5.57
C ARG A 2 11.14 19.93 4.61
N ASP A 3 10.42 20.86 4.00
CA ASP A 3 9.76 20.83 2.69
C ASP A 3 9.35 19.49 2.09
N CYS A 4 8.08 19.11 2.32
CA CYS A 4 7.35 18.10 1.52
C CYS A 4 6.50 18.76 0.39
N ARG A 5 6.87 19.95 -0.07
CA ARG A 5 6.18 20.65 -1.18
C ARG A 5 6.80 20.26 -2.52
N ALA A 6 6.59 19.02 -2.96
CA ALA A 6 6.60 18.63 -4.38
C ALA A 6 6.28 17.12 -4.51
N ALA A 7 5.00 16.77 -4.55
CA ALA A 7 4.56 15.50 -5.13
C ALA A 7 3.11 15.65 -5.62
N ILE A 8 2.90 16.65 -6.48
CA ILE A 8 1.76 16.70 -7.37
C ILE A 8 2.25 16.17 -8.71
N ALA A 9 2.16 14.85 -8.87
CA ALA A 9 2.03 14.22 -10.17
C ALA A 9 0.89 13.22 -10.01
N GLY A 10 -0.21 13.50 -10.71
CA GLY A 10 -1.43 12.71 -10.65
C GLY A 10 -1.16 11.25 -11.03
N ALA A 11 -1.85 10.34 -10.37
CA ALA A 11 -2.06 8.99 -10.87
C ALA A 11 -3.01 9.08 -12.07
N ILE A 12 -2.50 9.59 -13.19
CA ILE A 12 -2.96 9.18 -14.50
C ILE A 12 -2.27 7.83 -14.70
N TYR A 13 -3.04 6.80 -15.05
CA TYR A 13 -2.46 5.57 -15.61
C TYR A 13 -1.71 5.98 -16.87
N ASP A 14 -0.42 6.25 -16.69
CA ASP A 14 0.51 6.57 -17.74
C ASP A 14 1.08 5.24 -18.22
N ASP A 15 0.63 4.80 -19.41
CA ASP A 15 1.18 3.65 -20.13
C ASP A 15 2.66 3.85 -20.50
N SER A 16 3.28 4.99 -20.15
CA SER A 16 4.69 5.28 -20.31
C SER A 16 5.52 5.23 -19.02
N LEU A 17 5.13 4.39 -18.04
CA LEU A 17 6.10 3.99 -17.02
C LEU A 17 7.31 3.39 -17.75
N PRO A 18 8.50 4.00 -17.66
CA PRO A 18 9.62 3.56 -18.47
C PRO A 18 9.94 2.13 -18.05
N GLU A 19 9.87 1.20 -19.01
CA GLU A 19 10.58 -0.08 -18.94
C GLU A 19 12.06 0.27 -18.77
N LYS A 20 12.49 0.57 -17.54
CA LYS A 20 13.89 0.82 -17.22
C LYS A 20 14.66 -0.51 -17.23
N GLY A 21 14.52 -1.32 -18.27
CA GLY A 21 15.39 -2.45 -18.63
C GLY A 21 15.82 -3.39 -17.49
N ARG A 22 15.12 -3.44 -16.36
CA ARG A 22 15.49 -4.27 -15.22
C ARG A 22 15.03 -5.68 -15.54
N GLY A 23 15.98 -6.57 -15.81
CA GLY A 23 15.66 -7.99 -16.02
C GLY A 23 15.01 -8.61 -14.78
N ASN A 24 14.18 -9.64 -14.99
CA ASN A 24 13.40 -10.30 -13.93
C ASN A 24 14.22 -10.71 -12.71
N VAL A 25 15.46 -11.19 -12.90
CA VAL A 25 16.35 -11.56 -11.79
C VAL A 25 16.66 -10.36 -10.90
N ARG A 26 16.98 -9.21 -11.50
CA ARG A 26 17.29 -7.98 -10.75
C ARG A 26 16.07 -7.46 -10.01
N TRP A 27 14.89 -7.48 -10.64
CA TRP A 27 13.64 -7.14 -9.97
C TRP A 27 13.36 -8.04 -8.78
N ARG A 28 13.50 -9.36 -8.96
CA ARG A 28 13.29 -10.32 -7.89
C ARG A 28 14.21 -10.05 -6.70
N THR A 29 15.50 -9.89 -6.95
CA THR A 29 16.48 -9.56 -5.91
C THR A 29 16.12 -8.26 -5.20
N LEU A 30 15.71 -7.21 -5.94
CA LEU A 30 15.35 -5.92 -5.36
C LEU A 30 14.12 -6.02 -4.44
N ILE A 31 13.07 -6.73 -4.88
CA ILE A 31 11.85 -6.94 -4.08
C ILE A 31 12.14 -7.79 -2.85
N GLU A 32 12.84 -8.91 -3.00
CA GLU A 32 13.17 -9.80 -1.87
C GLU A 32 14.02 -9.06 -0.82
N GLN A 33 15.00 -8.25 -1.26
CA GLN A 33 15.78 -7.40 -0.34
C GLN A 33 14.94 -6.34 0.37
N MET A 34 13.95 -5.76 -0.32
CA MET A 34 13.04 -4.79 0.30
C MET A 34 12.17 -5.47 1.37
N LEU A 35 11.62 -6.65 1.08
CA LEU A 35 10.81 -7.41 2.04
C LEU A 35 11.65 -7.83 3.25
N SER A 36 12.87 -8.34 3.02
CA SER A 36 13.77 -8.76 4.09
C SER A 36 14.21 -7.60 5.02
N ARG A 37 14.12 -6.36 4.54
CA ARG A 37 14.41 -5.14 5.31
C ARG A 37 13.18 -4.56 6.02
N GLY A 38 12.04 -5.26 5.99
CA GLY A 38 10.80 -4.84 6.65
C GLY A 38 9.87 -4.00 5.77
N GLY A 39 10.04 -4.06 4.45
CA GLY A 39 9.12 -3.45 3.48
C GLY A 39 9.59 -2.09 2.94
N PRO A 40 8.79 -1.45 2.07
CA PRO A 40 9.15 -0.22 1.40
C PRO A 40 9.27 0.97 2.36
N ARG A 41 9.91 2.04 1.93
CA ARG A 41 9.85 3.31 2.66
C ARG A 41 8.45 3.90 2.54
N LEU A 42 7.92 4.39 3.66
CA LEU A 42 6.61 5.04 3.72
C LEU A 42 6.76 6.55 3.63
N TYR A 43 5.97 7.13 2.74
CA TYR A 43 5.69 8.56 2.63
C TYR A 43 4.21 8.78 2.92
N GLN A 44 3.80 10.02 3.16
CA GLN A 44 2.39 10.35 3.32
C GLN A 44 2.00 11.56 2.48
N LYS A 45 0.79 11.53 1.93
CA LYS A 45 0.18 12.63 1.20
C LYS A 45 -1.23 12.90 1.75
N PRO A 46 -1.58 14.16 2.06
CA PRO A 46 -2.93 14.48 2.51
C PRO A 46 -3.92 14.44 1.34
N ALA A 47 -5.04 13.75 1.53
CA ALA A 47 -6.25 13.92 0.73
C ALA A 47 -7.11 15.01 1.40
N VAL A 48 -7.33 16.11 0.68
CA VAL A 48 -8.04 17.28 1.23
C VAL A 48 -9.45 17.39 0.66
N THR A 49 -10.41 17.77 1.50
CA THR A 49 -11.76 18.12 1.06
C THR A 49 -11.75 19.42 0.28
N ARG A 50 -12.88 19.76 -0.37
CA ARG A 50 -13.04 21.03 -1.07
C ARG A 50 -12.85 22.25 -0.15
N GLU A 51 -13.18 22.09 1.13
CA GLU A 51 -13.04 23.10 2.19
C GLU A 51 -11.60 23.18 2.75
N GLY A 52 -10.66 22.41 2.18
CA GLY A 52 -9.26 22.41 2.57
C GLY A 52 -8.95 21.60 3.84
N GLN A 53 -9.91 20.84 4.37
CA GLN A 53 -9.68 19.98 5.53
C GLN A 53 -9.02 18.68 5.11
N VAL A 54 -8.08 18.17 5.91
CA VAL A 54 -7.47 16.84 5.66
C VAL A 54 -8.51 15.79 6.00
N HIS A 55 -8.94 15.02 4.99
CA HIS A 55 -9.87 13.91 5.18
C HIS A 55 -9.14 12.66 5.70
N HIS A 56 -8.00 12.34 5.06
CA HIS A 56 -7.07 11.29 5.48
C HIS A 56 -5.68 11.55 4.88
N ARG A 57 -4.71 10.75 5.30
CA ARG A 57 -3.37 10.70 4.72
C ARG A 57 -3.15 9.36 4.03
N GLU A 58 -2.90 9.41 2.73
CA GLU A 58 -2.51 8.24 1.93
C GLU A 58 -1.06 7.88 2.25
N LEU A 59 -0.82 6.63 2.63
CA LEU A 59 0.52 6.08 2.83
C LEU A 59 1.07 5.58 1.50
N MET A 60 1.99 6.36 0.94
CA MET A 60 2.66 6.05 -0.32
C MET A 60 3.93 5.25 -0.10
N CYS A 61 4.21 4.32 -1.01
CA CYS A 61 5.33 3.39 -0.88
C CYS A 61 6.40 3.63 -1.93
N ARG A 62 7.66 3.51 -1.49
CA ARG A 62 8.85 3.68 -2.33
C ARG A 62 9.92 2.65 -1.97
N ILE A 63 10.60 2.14 -2.97
CA ILE A 63 11.80 1.30 -2.78
C ILE A 63 13.02 2.01 -3.39
N PHE A 64 14.22 1.52 -3.11
CA PHE A 64 15.45 2.13 -3.60
C PHE A 64 16.32 1.10 -4.32
N ASP A 65 16.67 1.39 -5.58
CA ASP A 65 17.69 0.68 -6.36
C ASP A 65 18.95 1.55 -6.41
N GLY A 66 19.87 1.34 -5.45
CA GLY A 66 20.96 2.27 -5.20
C GLY A 66 20.43 3.63 -4.72
N ASN A 67 20.71 4.69 -5.48
CA ASN A 67 20.24 6.06 -5.19
C ASN A 67 18.91 6.38 -5.88
N GLU A 68 18.39 5.48 -6.72
CA GLU A 68 17.17 5.69 -7.46
C GLU A 68 15.97 5.29 -6.60
N GLU A 69 15.04 6.22 -6.41
CA GLU A 69 13.75 5.93 -5.79
C GLU A 69 12.77 5.39 -6.83
N VAL A 70 12.17 4.24 -6.53
CA VAL A 70 11.27 3.51 -7.43
C VAL A 70 9.87 3.52 -6.83
N SER A 71 8.89 3.92 -7.65
CA SER A 71 7.49 4.08 -7.23
C SER A 71 6.74 2.75 -7.14
N SER A 72 5.70 2.67 -6.29
CA SER A 72 4.84 1.49 -6.23
C SER A 72 4.20 1.15 -7.58
N ALA A 73 3.82 2.15 -8.38
CA ALA A 73 3.30 1.92 -9.72
C ALA A 73 4.28 1.15 -10.62
N GLU A 74 5.59 1.37 -10.45
CA GLU A 74 6.64 0.72 -11.24
C GLU A 74 6.97 -0.69 -10.73
N TYR A 75 7.06 -0.90 -9.41
CA TYR A 75 7.52 -2.19 -8.86
C TYR A 75 6.38 -3.15 -8.47
N MET A 76 5.15 -2.67 -8.26
CA MET A 76 4.04 -3.54 -7.84
C MET A 76 3.69 -4.63 -8.85
N PRO A 77 3.72 -4.39 -10.18
CA PRO A 77 3.55 -5.47 -11.15
C PRO A 77 4.51 -6.64 -10.90
N MET A 78 5.75 -6.37 -10.48
CA MET A 78 6.74 -7.40 -10.15
C MET A 78 6.42 -8.12 -8.84
N VAL A 79 5.95 -7.40 -7.82
CA VAL A 79 5.49 -8.01 -6.55
C VAL A 79 4.35 -8.99 -6.81
N LEU A 80 3.40 -8.61 -7.67
CA LEU A 80 2.29 -9.46 -8.11
C LEU A 80 2.81 -10.66 -8.91
N GLN A 81 3.65 -10.41 -9.92
CA GLN A 81 4.20 -11.45 -10.80
C GLN A 81 5.00 -12.51 -10.04
N PHE A 82 5.73 -12.13 -8.98
CA PHE A 82 6.49 -13.06 -8.15
C PHE A 82 5.67 -13.72 -7.04
N GLY A 83 4.37 -13.40 -6.90
CA GLY A 83 3.50 -13.97 -5.88
C GLY A 83 3.82 -13.51 -4.46
N LEU A 84 4.44 -12.33 -4.32
CA LEU A 84 4.94 -11.78 -3.05
C LEU A 84 3.99 -10.74 -2.42
N SER A 85 2.80 -10.52 -3.01
CA SER A 85 1.84 -9.51 -2.55
C SER A 85 1.37 -9.72 -1.12
N GLU A 86 1.11 -10.97 -0.72
CA GLU A 86 0.62 -11.26 0.63
C GLU A 86 1.66 -10.89 1.70
N GLU A 87 2.94 -11.18 1.45
CA GLU A 87 4.04 -10.82 2.35
C GLU A 87 4.22 -9.30 2.40
N TYR A 88 4.19 -8.66 1.23
CA TYR A 88 4.25 -7.21 1.09
C TYR A 88 3.15 -6.51 1.90
N ASP A 89 1.89 -6.89 1.70
CA ASP A 89 0.74 -6.27 2.38
C ASP A 89 0.79 -6.50 3.89
N ARG A 90 1.25 -7.68 4.33
CA ARG A 90 1.43 -7.97 5.76
C ARG A 90 2.40 -7.00 6.42
N LEU A 91 3.54 -6.73 5.79
CA LEU A 91 4.53 -5.77 6.29
C LEU A 91 3.95 -4.36 6.36
N GLN A 92 3.24 -3.96 5.32
CA GLN A 92 2.62 -2.65 5.19
C GLN A 92 1.57 -2.38 6.27
N ILE A 93 0.64 -3.33 6.47
CA ILE A 93 -0.39 -3.24 7.52
C ILE A 93 0.24 -3.29 8.91
N SER A 94 1.27 -4.12 9.12
CA SER A 94 1.96 -4.20 10.40
C SER A 94 2.65 -2.89 10.77
N ARG A 95 3.14 -2.14 9.77
CA ARG A 95 3.77 -0.81 9.95
C ARG A 95 2.76 0.33 10.07
N LEU A 96 1.56 0.18 9.54
CA LEU A 96 0.46 1.13 9.72
C LEU A 96 0.05 1.24 11.20
N ILE A 97 -0.01 0.12 11.93
CA ILE A 97 -0.50 0.08 13.31
C ILE A 97 0.23 1.04 14.26
N PRO A 98 1.57 1.07 14.34
CA PRO A 98 2.26 2.04 15.19
C PRO A 98 2.06 3.49 14.72
N LEU A 99 1.85 3.74 13.42
CA LEU A 99 1.56 5.08 12.91
C LEU A 99 0.21 5.62 13.40
N LEU A 100 -0.79 4.75 13.60
CA LEU A 100 -2.08 5.16 14.19
C LEU A 100 -1.89 5.73 15.61
N ARG A 101 -0.91 5.24 16.38
CA ARG A 101 -0.60 5.78 17.72
C ARG A 101 0.17 7.10 17.64
N TYR A 102 1.08 7.20 16.67
CA TYR A 102 1.89 8.40 16.47
C TYR A 102 1.07 9.58 15.91
N TRP A 103 0.05 9.29 15.09
CA TRP A 103 -0.90 10.25 14.56
C TRP A 103 -2.33 9.90 15.02
N PRO A 104 -2.68 10.21 16.28
CA PRO A 104 -3.96 9.80 16.87
C PRO A 104 -5.18 10.45 16.23
N GLU A 105 -5.03 11.64 15.65
CA GLU A 105 -6.11 12.43 15.05
C GLU A 105 -6.29 12.21 13.54
N GLU A 106 -5.39 11.44 12.91
CA GLU A 106 -5.37 11.28 11.46
C GLU A 106 -6.03 9.96 11.05
N ASN A 107 -6.82 10.01 9.97
CA ASN A 107 -7.20 8.82 9.23
C ASN A 107 -6.06 8.45 8.28
N LEU A 108 -5.70 7.16 8.21
CA LEU A 108 -4.60 6.65 7.40
C LEU A 108 -5.14 5.69 6.35
N ALA A 109 -4.84 5.97 5.09
CA ALA A 109 -5.17 5.10 3.97
C ALA A 109 -3.96 4.28 3.54
N ILE A 110 -4.17 3.00 3.28
CA ILE A 110 -3.16 2.07 2.79
C ILE A 110 -3.71 1.26 1.63
N GLN A 111 -2.87 1.10 0.60
CA GLN A 111 -3.18 0.21 -0.52
C GLN A 111 -2.97 -1.24 -0.08
N VAL A 112 -3.92 -2.12 -0.41
CA VAL A 112 -3.82 -3.56 -0.21
C VAL A 112 -4.18 -4.23 -1.53
N THR A 113 -3.43 -5.26 -1.94
CA THR A 113 -3.72 -5.89 -3.23
C THR A 113 -4.94 -6.81 -3.14
N VAL A 114 -5.64 -6.96 -4.26
CA VAL A 114 -6.80 -7.87 -4.34
C VAL A 114 -6.34 -9.32 -4.17
N GLU A 115 -5.17 -9.70 -4.69
CA GLU A 115 -4.57 -11.03 -4.57
C GLU A 115 -4.36 -11.45 -3.12
N SER A 116 -4.02 -10.51 -2.24
CA SER A 116 -3.95 -10.75 -0.80
C SER A 116 -5.35 -10.91 -0.22
N LEU A 117 -6.27 -9.98 -0.52
CA LEU A 117 -7.61 -9.96 0.07
C LEU A 117 -8.49 -11.14 -0.29
N ILE A 118 -8.33 -11.75 -1.47
CA ILE A 118 -9.09 -12.95 -1.84
C ILE A 118 -8.63 -14.21 -1.09
N ARG A 119 -7.48 -14.17 -0.40
CA ARG A 119 -6.94 -15.34 0.31
C ARG A 119 -7.54 -15.45 1.71
N PRO A 120 -8.21 -16.57 2.06
CA PRO A 120 -8.81 -16.76 3.39
C PRO A 120 -7.79 -16.73 4.54
N ARG A 121 -6.52 -17.06 4.28
CA ARG A 121 -5.45 -16.97 5.28
C ARG A 121 -5.06 -15.52 5.58
N PHE A 122 -5.00 -14.68 4.55
CA PHE A 122 -4.72 -13.26 4.71
C PHE A 122 -5.90 -12.54 5.38
N GLN A 123 -7.14 -12.82 4.97
CA GLN A 123 -8.34 -12.24 5.61
C GLN A 123 -8.40 -12.52 7.12
N ARG A 124 -8.17 -13.78 7.53
CA ARG A 124 -8.12 -14.15 8.95
C ARG A 124 -7.02 -13.41 9.67
N TRP A 125 -5.81 -13.40 9.10
CA TRP A 125 -4.70 -12.67 9.69
C TRP A 125 -4.95 -11.17 9.80
N LEU A 126 -5.52 -10.54 8.77
CA LEU A 126 -5.84 -9.12 8.75
C LEU A 126 -6.82 -8.80 9.87
N ARG A 127 -7.91 -9.56 9.98
CA ARG A 127 -8.89 -9.42 11.07
C ARG A 127 -8.21 -9.57 12.43
N ASP A 128 -7.45 -10.65 12.64
CA ASP A 128 -6.84 -10.94 13.94
C ASP A 128 -5.81 -9.87 14.33
N THR A 129 -5.05 -9.36 13.36
CA THR A 129 -4.08 -8.27 13.52
C THR A 129 -4.76 -6.95 13.87
N LEU A 130 -5.82 -6.58 13.15
CA LEU A 130 -6.59 -5.37 13.47
C LEU A 130 -7.32 -5.50 14.81
N MET A 131 -7.74 -6.71 15.20
CA MET A 131 -8.39 -6.96 16.48
C MET A 131 -7.50 -6.67 17.70
N GLN A 132 -6.18 -6.68 17.53
CA GLN A 132 -5.22 -6.27 18.56
C GLN A 132 -5.16 -4.75 18.75
N CYS A 133 -5.70 -3.97 17.81
CA CYS A 133 -5.79 -2.51 17.92
C CYS A 133 -7.05 -2.10 18.68
N GLU A 134 -7.00 -0.93 19.32
CA GLU A 134 -8.18 -0.33 19.95
C GLU A 134 -9.26 -0.04 18.90
N LYS A 135 -10.54 -0.10 19.31
CA LYS A 135 -11.67 0.19 18.42
C LYS A 135 -11.59 1.59 17.80
N SER A 136 -11.05 2.58 18.52
CA SER A 136 -10.79 3.94 18.05
C SER A 136 -9.76 3.98 16.93
N GLN A 137 -8.68 3.21 17.04
CA GLN A 137 -7.61 3.11 16.03
C GLN A 137 -8.12 2.43 14.76
N ARG A 138 -8.86 1.31 14.90
CA ARG A 138 -9.42 0.58 13.74
C ARG A 138 -10.31 1.45 12.84
N LYS A 139 -11.10 2.34 13.44
CA LYS A 139 -12.02 3.24 12.68
C LYS A 139 -11.29 4.27 11.81
N ARG A 140 -9.99 4.47 12.02
CA ARG A 140 -9.17 5.44 11.29
C ARG A 140 -8.36 4.80 10.16
N ILE A 141 -8.52 3.49 9.93
CA ILE A 141 -7.85 2.77 8.85
C ILE A 141 -8.76 2.78 7.62
N ILE A 142 -8.23 3.24 6.50
CA ILE A 142 -8.85 3.16 5.20
C ILE A 142 -8.04 2.17 4.36
N ILE A 143 -8.72 1.18 3.77
CA ILE A 143 -8.09 0.24 2.84
C ILE A 143 -8.47 0.67 1.42
N GLU A 144 -7.47 0.94 0.60
CA GLU A 144 -7.62 1.32 -0.79
C GLU A 144 -7.33 0.13 -1.71
N LEU A 145 -8.14 0.02 -2.77
CA LEU A 145 -8.05 -1.02 -3.79
C LEU A 145 -7.96 -0.35 -5.16
N ALA A 146 -7.11 -0.88 -6.04
CA ALA A 146 -7.10 -0.44 -7.42
C ALA A 146 -8.37 -0.95 -8.15
N GLU A 147 -9.09 -0.04 -8.79
CA GLU A 147 -10.37 -0.34 -9.45
C GLU A 147 -10.25 -1.45 -10.50
N ALA A 148 -9.16 -1.43 -11.28
CA ALA A 148 -8.86 -2.43 -12.30
C ALA A 148 -8.82 -3.86 -11.75
N ASP A 149 -8.39 -4.02 -10.50
CA ASP A 149 -8.24 -5.34 -9.86
C ASP A 149 -9.57 -5.81 -9.22
N VAL A 150 -10.42 -4.87 -8.82
CA VAL A 150 -11.75 -5.15 -8.26
C VAL A 150 -12.68 -5.68 -9.35
N GLY A 151 -12.69 -5.05 -10.54
CA GLY A 151 -13.55 -5.44 -11.66
C GLY A 151 -13.40 -6.91 -12.09
N GLN A 152 -12.19 -7.46 -11.98
CA GLN A 152 -11.88 -8.86 -12.32
C GLN A 152 -12.35 -9.87 -11.27
N HIS A 153 -12.64 -9.41 -10.04
CA HIS A 153 -12.89 -10.27 -8.88
C HIS A 153 -14.26 -10.06 -8.22
N ILE A 154 -15.12 -9.17 -8.75
CA ILE A 154 -16.47 -8.84 -8.21
C ILE A 154 -17.28 -10.09 -7.83
N SER A 155 -17.22 -11.18 -8.61
CA SER A 155 -17.96 -12.42 -8.32
C SER A 155 -17.54 -13.14 -7.03
N ARG A 156 -16.34 -12.87 -6.49
CA ARG A 156 -15.81 -13.45 -5.24
C ARG A 156 -16.00 -12.56 -4.01
N TYR A 157 -16.45 -11.32 -4.17
CA TYR A 157 -16.69 -10.40 -3.05
C TYR A 157 -18.04 -10.61 -2.34
N ASN A 158 -18.85 -11.58 -2.76
CA ASN A 158 -20.22 -11.77 -2.27
C ASN A 158 -20.34 -12.37 -0.84
N LEU A 159 -19.34 -12.13 0.03
CA LEU A 159 -19.32 -12.67 1.40
C LEU A 159 -18.59 -11.79 2.43
N LEU A 160 -18.45 -10.48 2.20
CA LEU A 160 -17.64 -9.61 3.07
C LEU A 160 -18.38 -8.47 3.77
N PHE A 161 -19.73 -8.42 3.72
CA PHE A 161 -20.51 -7.45 4.51
C PHE A 161 -21.79 -8.05 5.12
N VAL A 162 -21.63 -9.09 5.95
CA VAL A 162 -22.60 -9.42 7.01
C VAL A 162 -21.84 -9.55 8.32
#